data_AF-A0A3G2SBH6-F1
#
_entry.id   AF-A0A3G2SBH6-F1
#
_cell.length_a   1.000
_cell.length_b   1.000
_cell.length_c   1.000
_cell.angle_alpha   90.00
_cell.angle_beta   90.00
_cell.angle_gamma   90.00
#
_symmetry.space_group_name_H-M   'P 1'
#
loop_
_entity.id
_entity.type
_entity.pdbx_description
1 polymer ?
#
loop_
_entity_poly.entity_id
_entity_poly.type
_entity_poly.pdbx_seq_one_letter_code
_entity_poly.pdbx_strand_id
1 'polypeptide(L)'
;MSSPYTFKPGGALKLKGDKSKKKKKSSTSAKPPHQTADKSSSTKYATTKAEQKFEEVQRKRLREQARTEAHKSHKDKVDSFNAYLDSLSEHHDMPKIGPG
;
A
#
# COMPACT_ATOMS: atom_id res chain seq x y z
N MET A 1 10.60 21.83 21.65
CA MET A 1 9.40 22.14 22.46
C MET A 1 8.21 22.20 21.51
N SER A 2 7.20 21.34 21.69
CA SER A 2 6.00 21.29 20.85
C SER A 2 5.07 22.47 21.17
N SER A 3 4.47 23.12 20.17
CA SER A 3 3.55 24.24 20.35
C SER A 3 2.21 23.75 20.94
N PRO A 4 1.64 24.42 21.96
CA PRO A 4 0.37 24.00 22.57
C PRO A 4 -0.86 24.16 21.65
N TYR A 5 -0.72 24.70 20.44
CA TYR A 5 -1.83 24.97 19.50
C TYR A 5 -1.99 23.96 18.36
N THR A 6 -1.18 22.90 18.32
CA THR A 6 -1.27 21.84 17.29
C THR A 6 -2.34 20.76 17.58
N PHE A 7 -3.00 20.76 18.74
CA PHE A 7 -4.05 19.80 19.06
C PHE A 7 -5.44 20.37 18.75
N LYS A 8 -6.11 19.83 17.72
CA LYS A 8 -7.49 20.15 17.37
C LYS A 8 -8.33 18.88 17.47
N PRO A 9 -9.15 18.68 18.52
CA PRO A 9 -10.09 17.56 18.57
C PRO A 9 -11.19 17.82 17.53
N GLY A 10 -11.03 17.24 16.34
CA GLY A 10 -12.00 17.32 15.27
C GLY A 10 -13.15 16.33 15.51
N GLY A 11 -14.27 16.83 16.03
CA GLY A 11 -15.50 16.04 16.16
C GLY A 11 -16.69 16.91 16.56
N ALA A 12 -17.81 16.76 15.84
CA ALA A 12 -19.09 17.23 16.33
C ALA A 12 -19.55 16.32 17.48
N LEU A 13 -20.00 16.94 18.56
CA LEU A 13 -20.51 16.30 19.77
C LEU A 13 -21.84 15.58 19.46
N LYS A 14 -21.97 14.35 19.95
CA LYS A 14 -23.05 13.38 19.68
C LYS A 14 -24.44 13.86 20.12
N LEU A 15 -25.50 13.22 19.64
CA LEU A 15 -26.69 12.89 20.46
C LEU A 15 -27.30 11.56 19.97
N LYS A 16 -27.76 10.71 20.90
CA LYS A 16 -28.29 9.37 20.63
C LYS A 16 -29.80 9.45 20.39
N GLY A 17 -30.27 9.27 19.16
CA GLY A 17 -31.69 9.16 18.85
C GLY A 17 -32.07 9.51 17.41
N ASP A 18 -32.73 8.55 16.76
CA ASP A 18 -33.58 8.65 15.57
C ASP A 18 -33.02 8.67 14.14
N LYS A 19 -33.65 7.86 13.28
CA LYS A 19 -33.28 7.53 11.90
C LYS A 19 -34.06 8.39 10.92
N SER A 20 -33.43 9.00 9.91
CA SER A 20 -34.15 9.39 8.68
C SER A 20 -33.28 9.59 7.42
N LYS A 21 -33.50 8.68 6.47
CA LYS A 21 -33.59 8.83 4.99
C LYS A 21 -32.52 9.63 4.21
N LYS A 22 -31.63 8.90 3.54
CA LYS A 22 -30.72 9.34 2.46
C LYS A 22 -31.49 9.44 1.12
N LYS A 23 -31.49 10.61 0.45
CA LYS A 23 -31.94 10.81 -0.95
C LYS A 23 -30.85 11.53 -1.76
N LYS A 24 -30.54 10.95 -2.96
CA LYS A 24 -30.14 11.52 -4.29
C LYS A 24 -29.08 12.66 -4.32
N LYS A 25 -28.10 12.76 -5.23
CA LYS A 25 -27.91 12.36 -6.65
C LYS A 25 -26.44 12.73 -7.06
N SER A 26 -25.97 12.17 -8.19
CA SER A 26 -24.91 12.66 -9.12
C SER A 26 -23.48 12.76 -8.56
N SER A 27 -22.37 12.66 -9.30
CA SER A 27 -22.00 12.38 -10.69
C SER A 27 -20.45 12.27 -10.69
N THR A 28 -19.89 11.48 -11.59
CA THR A 28 -18.51 11.59 -12.15
C THR A 28 -17.54 12.61 -11.52
N SER A 29 -16.43 12.13 -10.97
CA SER A 29 -15.08 12.64 -11.29
C SER A 29 -14.00 11.87 -10.54
N ALA A 30 -13.08 11.29 -11.28
CA ALA A 30 -11.79 10.78 -10.83
C ALA A 30 -11.04 11.78 -9.93
N LYS A 31 -10.40 11.28 -8.87
CA LYS A 31 -8.99 11.54 -8.50
C LYS A 31 -8.55 10.53 -7.42
N PRO A 32 -7.46 9.76 -7.61
CA PRO A 32 -6.56 9.45 -6.52
C PRO A 32 -5.41 10.46 -6.55
N PRO A 33 -5.26 11.35 -5.56
CA PRO A 33 -3.99 12.00 -5.32
C PRO A 33 -3.53 11.55 -3.93
N HIS A 34 -2.90 10.38 -3.86
CA HIS A 34 -1.98 10.12 -2.77
C HIS A 34 -0.62 9.72 -3.34
N GLN A 35 -0.11 10.58 -4.23
CA GLN A 35 1.32 10.80 -4.27
C GLN A 35 1.62 11.68 -3.06
N THR A 36 1.98 11.08 -1.92
CA THR A 36 2.83 11.78 -0.96
C THR A 36 4.18 11.90 -1.62
N ALA A 37 4.32 12.94 -2.45
CA ALA A 37 5.61 13.56 -2.67
C ALA A 37 6.02 14.13 -1.31
N ASP A 38 6.61 13.28 -0.46
CA ASP A 38 7.33 13.71 0.72
C ASP A 38 8.60 14.41 0.25
N LYS A 39 8.39 15.65 -0.18
CA LYS A 39 9.42 16.66 -0.33
C LYS A 39 9.70 17.20 1.07
N SER A 40 10.19 16.33 1.97
CA SER A 40 10.64 16.73 3.29
C SER A 40 12.05 17.31 3.17
N SER A 41 12.09 18.62 2.92
CA SER A 41 13.23 19.44 3.26
C SER A 41 13.44 19.40 4.79
N SER A 42 14.28 18.51 5.31
CA SER A 42 14.78 18.66 6.68
C SER A 42 16.12 17.96 6.87
N THR A 43 17.16 18.79 6.99
CA THR A 43 18.52 18.48 7.43
C THR A 43 19.34 17.63 6.45
N LYS A 44 20.31 18.28 5.79
CA LYS A 44 21.38 17.61 5.04
C LYS A 44 22.28 16.86 6.04
N TYR A 45 21.81 15.76 6.61
CA TYR A 45 22.72 14.78 7.17
C TYR A 45 23.58 14.32 5.99
N ALA A 46 24.90 14.45 6.11
CA ALA A 46 25.81 13.93 5.10
C ALA A 46 25.58 12.41 5.04
N THR A 47 24.90 11.96 3.98
CA THR A 47 24.62 10.54 3.77
C THR A 47 25.91 9.76 3.83
N THR A 48 25.93 8.67 4.58
CA THR A 48 27.12 7.83 4.66
C THR A 48 27.41 7.18 3.29
N LYS A 49 28.67 6.80 3.01
CA LYS A 49 29.02 6.09 1.76
C LYS A 49 28.20 4.80 1.57
N ALA A 50 27.76 4.18 2.66
CA ALA A 50 26.89 3.00 2.64
C ALA A 50 25.46 3.36 2.20
N GLU A 51 24.90 4.44 2.74
CA GLU A 51 23.57 4.93 2.35
C GLU A 51 23.52 5.33 0.87
N GLN A 52 24.55 6.01 0.37
CA GLN A 52 24.61 6.40 -1.05
C GLN A 52 24.58 5.17 -1.97
N LYS A 53 25.38 4.14 -1.67
CA LYS A 53 25.38 2.89 -2.45
C LYS A 53 24.04 2.17 -2.36
N PHE A 54 23.42 2.14 -1.18
CA PHE A 54 22.11 1.51 -1.01
C PHE A 54 21.03 2.24 -1.81
N GLU A 55 21.02 3.57 -1.80
CA GLU A 55 20.10 4.39 -2.58
C GLU A 55 20.30 4.17 -4.09
N GLU A 56 21.55 4.11 -4.57
CA GLU A 56 21.84 3.79 -5.96
C GLU A 56 21.29 2.42 -6.38
N VAL A 57 21.48 1.40 -5.54
CA VAL A 57 20.97 0.04 -5.76
C VAL A 57 19.45 0.03 -5.75
N GLN A 58 18.80 0.68 -4.78
CA GLN A 58 17.35 0.80 -4.73
C GLN A 58 16.81 1.50 -5.99
N ARG A 59 17.42 2.60 -6.39
CA ARG A 59 17.04 3.35 -7.59
C ARG A 59 17.20 2.51 -8.85
N LYS A 60 18.22 1.66 -8.93
CA LYS A 60 18.40 0.71 -10.03
C LYS A 60 17.28 -0.34 -10.04
N ARG A 61 17.01 -0.99 -8.91
CA ARG A 61 15.94 -2.00 -8.77
C ARG A 61 14.56 -1.43 -9.09
N LEU A 62 14.27 -0.22 -8.61
CA LEU A 62 13.00 0.44 -8.86
C LEU A 62 12.78 0.72 -10.35
N ARG A 63 13.84 1.09 -11.09
CA ARG A 63 13.74 1.26 -12.56
C ARG A 63 13.49 -0.06 -13.28
N GLU A 64 14.13 -1.13 -12.85
CA GLU A 64 13.94 -2.47 -13.41
C GLU A 64 12.53 -3.00 -13.12
N GLN A 65 12.05 -2.85 -11.88
CA GLN A 65 10.68 -3.15 -11.48
C GLN A 65 9.68 -2.32 -12.28
N ALA A 66 9.88 -1.00 -12.40
CA ALA A 66 8.99 -0.14 -13.19
C ALA A 66 8.91 -0.57 -14.65
N ARG A 67 10.02 -0.99 -15.27
CA ARG A 67 10.02 -1.54 -16.64
C ARG A 67 9.19 -2.81 -16.72
N THR A 68 9.42 -3.78 -15.82
CA THR A 68 8.72 -5.07 -15.85
C THR A 68 7.24 -4.97 -15.48
N GLU A 69 6.89 -4.12 -14.51
CA GLU A 69 5.52 -3.90 -14.06
C GLU A 69 4.70 -3.08 -15.05
N ALA A 70 5.32 -2.17 -15.81
CA ALA A 70 4.65 -1.43 -16.87
C ALA A 70 4.13 -2.34 -17.98
N HIS A 71 4.79 -3.48 -18.22
CA HIS A 71 4.37 -4.46 -19.23
C HIS A 71 3.26 -5.40 -18.75
N LYS A 72 3.02 -5.51 -17.44
CA LYS A 72 2.02 -6.44 -16.89
C LYS A 72 0.70 -5.71 -16.65
N SER A 73 -0.37 -6.15 -17.30
CA SER A 73 -1.72 -5.66 -16.99
C SER A 73 -2.20 -6.19 -15.64
N HIS A 74 -3.23 -5.57 -15.06
CA HIS A 74 -3.85 -6.11 -13.83
C HIS A 74 -4.38 -7.53 -14.03
N LYS A 75 -4.91 -7.82 -15.23
CA LYS A 75 -5.37 -9.16 -15.59
C LYS A 75 -4.23 -10.17 -15.54
N ASP A 76 -3.08 -9.86 -16.15
CA ASP A 76 -1.92 -10.77 -16.13
C ASP A 76 -1.41 -11.00 -14.69
N LYS A 77 -1.49 -9.98 -13.82
CA LYS A 77 -1.16 -10.12 -12.40
C LYS A 77 -2.12 -11.08 -11.69
N VAL A 78 -3.43 -10.93 -11.91
CA VAL A 78 -4.47 -11.82 -11.36
C VAL A 78 -4.32 -13.24 -11.89
N ASP A 79 -4.10 -13.41 -13.20
CA ASP A 79 -3.93 -14.72 -13.83
C ASP A 79 -2.67 -15.41 -13.29
N SER A 80 -1.55 -14.69 -13.13
CA SER A 80 -0.32 -15.25 -12.53
C SER A 80 -0.51 -15.62 -11.05
N PHE A 81 -1.32 -14.86 -10.32
CA PHE A 81 -1.60 -15.14 -8.91
C PHE A 81 -2.50 -16.37 -8.76
N ASN A 82 -3.54 -16.49 -9.60
CA ASN A 82 -4.41 -17.65 -9.62
C ASN A 82 -3.64 -18.92 -10.01
N ALA A 83 -2.79 -18.84 -11.05
CA ALA A 83 -1.91 -19.96 -11.42
C ALA A 83 -0.96 -20.36 -10.29
N TYR A 84 -0.46 -19.39 -9.51
CA TYR A 84 0.34 -19.69 -8.31
C TYR A 84 -0.49 -20.40 -7.24
N LEU A 85 -1.70 -19.93 -6.95
CA LEU A 85 -2.60 -20.58 -5.97
C LEU A 85 -2.96 -22.00 -6.39
N ASP A 86 -3.23 -22.23 -7.68
CA ASP A 86 -3.51 -23.57 -8.22
C ASP A 86 -2.31 -24.51 -8.08
N SER A 87 -1.09 -23.98 -8.12
CA SER A 87 0.14 -24.75 -7.94
C SER A 87 0.49 -25.05 -6.48
N LEU A 88 -0.15 -24.36 -5.52
CA LEU A 88 0.09 -24.61 -4.11
C LEU A 88 -0.57 -25.92 -3.68
N SER A 89 0.12 -26.68 -2.82
CA SER A 89 -0.44 -27.89 -2.24
C SER A 89 -1.63 -27.55 -1.35
N GLU A 90 -2.74 -28.24 -1.55
CA GLU A 90 -3.90 -28.14 -0.65
C GLU A 90 -3.54 -28.64 0.76
N HIS A 91 -2.69 -29.67 0.83
CA HIS A 91 -2.28 -30.28 2.08
C HIS A 91 -0.82 -29.94 2.39
N HIS A 92 -0.62 -29.25 3.51
CA HIS A 92 0.68 -28.87 4.03
C HIS A 92 1.24 -29.88 5.04
N ASP A 93 0.60 -31.04 5.20
CA ASP A 93 0.99 -32.09 6.14
C ASP A 93 1.25 -33.40 5.40
N MET A 94 2.08 -34.27 6.00
CA MET A 94 2.37 -35.56 5.41
C MET A 94 1.20 -36.51 5.63
N PRO A 95 0.78 -37.26 4.59
CA PRO A 95 -0.25 -38.26 4.76
C PRO A 95 0.24 -39.27 5.79
N LYS A 96 -0.67 -39.71 6.66
CA LYS A 96 -0.36 -40.60 7.76
C LYS A 96 0.11 -41.95 7.21
N ILE A 97 1.41 -42.22 7.29
CA ILE A 97 1.99 -43.51 6.93
C ILE A 97 1.90 -44.40 8.17
N GLY A 98 0.89 -45.28 8.18
CA GLY A 98 0.73 -46.29 9.22
C GLY A 98 1.57 -47.54 8.87
N PRO A 99 2.18 -48.21 9.85
CA PRO A 99 2.80 -49.52 9.63
C PRO A 99 1.68 -50.55 9.38
N GLY A 100 1.54 -50.95 8.12
CA GLY A 100 1.00 -52.23 7.71
C GLY A 100 2.14 -53.12 7.26
#